data_AF-A0A948AXH4-F1
#
_entry.id   AF-A0A948AXH4-F1
#
_cell.length_a   1.000
_cell.length_b   1.000
_cell.length_c   1.000
_cell.angle_alpha   90.00
_cell.angle_beta   90.00
_cell.angle_gamma   90.00
#
_symmetry.space_group_name_H-M   'P 1'
#
loop_
_entity.id
_entity.type
_entity.pdbx_description
1 polymer ?
#
loop_
_entity_poly.entity_id
_entity_poly.type
_entity_poly.pdbx_seq_one_letter_code
_entity_poly.pdbx_strand_id
1 'polypeptide(L)'
;MSIKEILHWGHEQLILKSDSARLDAELLLSHVLNKPVTFLLAHDDKEIGFFKLWRYRHLIEERKEYMPVAYLTGHKEFYCLNFEVNPSVLIPRPDTEILVECVISYLN
;
A
#
# COMPACT_ATOMS: atom_id res chain seq x y z
N MET A 1 18.20 -4.93 -10.42
CA MET A 1 17.24 -3.80 -10.52
C MET A 1 17.18 -3.16 -9.15
N SER A 2 17.49 -1.87 -9.09
CA SER A 2 17.47 -1.08 -7.86
C SER A 2 16.05 -0.76 -7.40
N ILE A 3 15.87 -0.39 -6.14
CA ILE A 3 14.58 0.08 -5.59
C ILE A 3 14.03 1.23 -6.43
N LYS A 4 14.89 2.19 -6.82
CA LYS A 4 14.52 3.33 -7.66
C LYS A 4 13.94 2.90 -9.01
N GLU A 5 14.61 1.99 -9.71
CA GLU A 5 14.16 1.47 -11.00
C GLU A 5 12.83 0.73 -10.89
N ILE A 6 12.66 -0.04 -9.81
CA ILE A 6 11.46 -0.85 -9.56
C ILE A 6 10.26 0.04 -9.24
N LEU A 7 10.45 1.08 -8.42
CA LEU A 7 9.40 2.06 -8.10
C LEU A 7 9.01 2.88 -9.34
N HIS A 8 10.00 3.31 -10.13
CA HIS A 8 9.72 3.99 -11.40
C HIS A 8 8.90 3.09 -12.34
N TRP A 9 9.33 1.83 -12.53
CA TRP A 9 8.58 0.88 -13.35
C TRP A 9 7.14 0.68 -12.85
N GLY A 10 6.94 0.49 -11.54
CA GLY A 10 5.61 0.29 -10.95
C GLY A 10 4.70 1.52 -11.10
N HIS A 11 5.25 2.72 -10.94
CA HIS A 11 4.54 3.97 -11.20
C HIS A 11 4.05 4.03 -12.65
N GLU A 12 4.91 3.76 -13.63
CA GLU A 12 4.54 3.78 -15.05
C GLU A 12 3.43 2.76 -15.37
N GLN A 13 3.43 1.60 -14.70
CA GLN A 13 2.36 0.61 -14.88
C GLN A 13 1.00 1.08 -14.34
N LEU A 14 0.99 1.99 -13.36
CA LEU A 14 -0.21 2.41 -12.64
C LEU A 14 -0.73 3.80 -13.02
N ILE A 15 0.06 4.64 -13.72
CA ILE A 15 -0.26 6.05 -13.96
C ILE A 15 -1.59 6.29 -14.69
N LEU A 16 -2.02 5.35 -15.55
CA LEU A 16 -3.30 5.43 -16.28
C LEU A 16 -4.47 4.72 -15.55
N LYS A 17 -4.20 4.08 -14.41
CA LYS A 17 -5.14 3.19 -13.71
C LYS A 17 -5.42 3.60 -12.26
N SER A 18 -4.54 4.40 -11.65
CA SER A 18 -4.64 4.83 -10.26
C SER A 18 -4.25 6.29 -10.11
N ASP A 19 -5.11 7.08 -9.46
CA ASP A 19 -4.82 8.47 -9.11
C ASP A 19 -3.71 8.59 -8.04
N SER A 20 -3.38 7.49 -7.36
CA SER A 20 -2.32 7.38 -6.35
C SER A 20 -1.16 6.49 -6.81
N ALA A 21 -0.92 6.36 -8.13
CA ALA A 21 0.04 5.44 -8.73
C ALA A 21 1.41 5.36 -8.02
N ARG A 22 2.00 6.49 -7.66
CA ARG A 22 3.30 6.54 -6.94
C ARG A 22 3.20 5.90 -5.55
N LEU A 23 2.20 6.32 -4.78
CA LEU A 23 1.96 5.81 -3.42
C LEU A 23 1.64 4.32 -3.45
N ASP A 24 0.82 3.87 -4.41
CA ASP A 24 0.49 2.46 -4.58
C ASP A 24 1.76 1.62 -4.83
N ALA A 25 2.63 2.06 -5.74
CA ALA A 25 3.90 1.40 -6.01
C ALA A 25 4.80 1.32 -4.77
N GLU A 26 4.91 2.40 -4.00
CA GLU A 26 5.68 2.46 -2.76
C GLU A 26 5.13 1.51 -1.68
N LEU A 27 3.82 1.52 -1.46
CA LEU A 27 3.16 0.68 -0.46
C LEU A 27 3.28 -0.81 -0.79
N LEU A 28 3.10 -1.18 -2.06
CA LEU A 28 3.22 -2.57 -2.50
C LEU A 28 4.68 -3.05 -2.40
N LEU A 29 5.66 -2.21 -2.74
CA LEU A 29 7.07 -2.59 -2.58
C LEU A 29 7.47 -2.69 -1.10
N SER A 30 7.02 -1.74 -0.27
CA SER A 30 7.16 -1.74 1.19
C SER A 30 6.66 -3.05 1.79
N HIS A 31 5.45 -3.49 1.38
CA HIS A 31 4.86 -4.77 1.78
C HIS A 31 5.72 -5.98 1.37
N VAL A 32 6.17 -6.03 0.11
CA VAL A 32 7.01 -7.13 -0.39
C VAL A 32 8.36 -7.23 0.32
N LEU A 33 8.95 -6.09 0.67
CA LEU A 33 10.23 -6.06 1.37
C LEU A 33 10.10 -6.22 2.88
N ASN A 34 8.89 -6.09 3.42
CA ASN A 34 8.61 -5.96 4.85
C ASN A 34 9.48 -4.85 5.48
N LYS A 35 9.45 -3.66 4.86
CA LYS A 35 10.20 -2.48 5.26
C LYS A 35 9.35 -1.24 5.06
N PRO A 36 9.44 -0.21 5.93
CA PRO A 36 8.66 1.01 5.77
C PRO A 36 9.04 1.75 4.48
N VAL A 37 8.14 2.60 3.98
CA VAL A 37 8.40 3.43 2.78
C VAL A 37 9.67 4.29 2.95
N THR A 38 9.96 4.76 4.17
CA THR A 38 11.20 5.51 4.48
C THR A 38 12.47 4.72 4.20
N PHE A 39 12.45 3.39 4.32
CA PHE A 39 13.57 2.53 3.94
C PHE A 39 13.79 2.55 2.42
N LEU A 40 12.71 2.57 1.64
CA LEU A 40 12.80 2.62 0.17
C LEU A 40 13.48 3.92 -0.29
N LEU A 41 13.17 5.03 0.38
CA LEU A 41 13.76 6.34 0.10
C LEU A 41 15.23 6.42 0.51
N ALA A 42 15.59 5.80 1.64
CA ALA A 42 16.96 5.84 2.17
C ALA A 42 17.93 4.89 1.45
N HIS A 43 17.42 3.92 0.69
CA HIS A 43 18.20 2.86 0.05
C HIS A 43 17.78 2.65 -1.40
N ASP A 44 17.55 3.73 -2.15
CA ASP A 44 17.00 3.70 -3.50
C ASP A 44 17.91 2.97 -4.52
N ASP A 45 19.20 2.87 -4.21
CA ASP A 45 20.24 2.15 -4.96
C ASP A 45 20.26 0.63 -4.71
N LYS A 46 19.62 0.16 -3.63
CA LYS A 46 19.68 -1.24 -3.22
C LYS A 46 18.98 -2.15 -4.22
N GLU A 47 19.65 -3.24 -4.59
CA GLU A 47 19.07 -4.26 -5.46
C GLU A 47 18.09 -5.18 -4.75
N ILE A 48 17.04 -5.59 -5.48
CA ILE A 48 16.02 -6.51 -4.99
C ILE A 48 16.15 -7.88 -5.69
N GLY A 49 16.14 -8.95 -4.88
CA GLY A 49 16.21 -10.32 -5.37
C GLY A 49 15.00 -10.73 -6.22
N PHE A 50 15.22 -11.71 -7.10
CA PHE A 50 14.25 -12.14 -8.12
C PHE A 50 12.85 -12.45 -7.58
N PHE A 51 12.73 -13.26 -6.51
CA PHE A 51 11.43 -13.65 -5.97
C PHE A 51 10.62 -12.45 -5.44
N LYS A 52 11.29 -11.47 -4.83
CA LYS A 52 10.65 -10.24 -4.35
C LYS A 52 10.19 -9.38 -5.52
N LEU A 53 11.02 -9.23 -6.54
CA LEU A 53 10.63 -8.53 -7.76
C LEU A 53 9.43 -9.21 -8.46
N TRP A 54 9.43 -10.55 -8.54
CA TRP A 54 8.30 -11.30 -9.09
C TRP A 54 7.01 -11.06 -8.30
N ARG A 55 7.06 -11.14 -6.96
CA ARG A 55 5.90 -10.86 -6.10
C ARG A 55 5.41 -9.43 -6.27
N TYR A 56 6.31 -8.44 -6.32
CA TYR A 56 5.95 -7.05 -6.54
C TYR A 56 5.23 -6.84 -7.88
N ARG A 57 5.75 -7.42 -8.97
CA ARG A 57 5.10 -7.34 -10.29
C ARG A 57 3.71 -7.96 -10.28
N HIS A 58 3.53 -9.08 -9.59
CA HIS A 58 2.21 -9.71 -9.45
C HIS A 58 1.20 -8.77 -8.77
N LEU A 59 1.59 -8.13 -7.65
CA LEU A 59 0.72 -7.17 -6.96
C LEU A 59 0.39 -5.93 -7.82
N ILE A 60 1.33 -5.48 -8.67
CA ILE A 60 1.08 -4.38 -9.61
C ILE A 60 0.02 -4.79 -10.64
N GLU A 61 0.07 -6.03 -11.17
CA GLU A 61 -0.97 -6.52 -12.09
C GLU A 61 -2.34 -6.61 -11.41
N GLU A 62 -2.42 -7.13 -10.18
CA GLU A 62 -3.68 -7.12 -9.44
C GLU A 62 -4.19 -5.70 -9.17
N ARG A 63 -3.28 -4.76 -8.88
CA ARG A 63 -3.65 -3.35 -8.68
C ARG A 63 -4.19 -2.70 -9.95
N LYS A 64 -3.67 -3.06 -11.13
CA LYS A 64 -4.18 -2.58 -12.43
C LYS A 64 -5.61 -3.03 -12.71
N GLU A 65 -5.99 -4.18 -12.18
CA GLU A 65 -7.37 -4.71 -12.20
C GLU A 65 -8.24 -4.11 -11.07
N TYR A 66 -7.89 -2.91 -10.60
CA TYR A 66 -8.60 -2.12 -9.59
C TYR A 66 -8.65 -2.72 -8.19
N MET A 67 -7.89 -3.78 -7.90
CA MET A 67 -7.83 -4.33 -6.54
C MET A 67 -7.30 -3.27 -5.56
N PRO A 68 -7.99 -2.99 -4.44
CA PRO A 68 -7.50 -2.02 -3.46
C PRO A 68 -6.17 -2.42 -2.84
N VAL A 69 -5.25 -1.46 -2.68
CA VAL A 69 -3.93 -1.69 -2.05
C VAL A 69 -4.08 -2.35 -0.67
N ALA A 70 -5.07 -1.91 0.13
CA ALA A 70 -5.29 -2.48 1.47
C ALA A 70 -5.60 -3.98 1.45
N TYR A 71 -6.29 -4.49 0.42
CA TYR A 71 -6.52 -5.94 0.28
C TYR A 71 -5.28 -6.68 -0.19
N LEU A 72 -4.47 -6.06 -1.06
CA LEU A 72 -3.20 -6.61 -1.52
C LEU A 72 -2.16 -6.70 -0.39
N THR A 73 -2.16 -5.72 0.51
CA THR A 73 -1.30 -5.70 1.71
C THR A 73 -1.92 -6.46 2.89
N GLY A 74 -3.23 -6.71 2.86
CA GLY A 74 -3.97 -7.35 3.95
C GLY A 74 -4.23 -6.45 5.15
N HIS A 75 -3.88 -5.15 5.06
CA HIS A 75 -3.86 -4.24 6.21
C HIS A 75 -4.33 -2.83 5.85
N LYS A 76 -5.02 -2.19 6.79
CA LYS A 76 -5.43 -0.79 6.74
C LYS A 76 -5.27 -0.12 8.10
N GLU A 77 -4.53 0.98 8.13
CA GLU A 77 -4.53 1.87 9.29
C GLU A 77 -5.84 2.66 9.36
N PHE A 78 -6.43 2.72 10.55
CA PHE A 78 -7.63 3.46 10.90
C PHE A 78 -7.57 3.82 12.38
N TYR A 79 -7.76 5.10 12.71
CA TYR A 79 -7.71 5.62 14.08
C TYR A 79 -6.43 5.22 14.85
N CYS A 80 -5.26 5.37 14.21
CA CYS A 80 -3.93 4.97 14.70
C CYS A 80 -3.78 3.47 15.06
N LEU A 81 -4.72 2.63 14.62
CA LEU A 81 -4.67 1.17 14.79
C LEU A 81 -4.54 0.50 13.42
N ASN A 82 -3.80 -0.62 13.39
CA ASN A 82 -3.66 -1.41 12.17
C ASN A 82 -4.68 -2.56 12.16
N PHE A 83 -5.58 -2.57 11.19
CA PHE A 83 -6.59 -3.61 11.02
C PHE A 83 -6.22 -4.58 9.91
N GLU A 84 -6.48 -5.86 10.13
CA GLU A 84 -6.49 -6.86 9.06
C GLU A 84 -7.73 -6.67 8.18
N VAL A 85 -7.54 -6.67 6.86
CA VAL A 85 -8.63 -6.51 5.89
C VAL A 85 -8.47 -7.50 4.75
N ASN A 86 -9.59 -7.88 4.15
CA ASN A 86 -9.66 -8.78 3.01
C ASN A 86 -10.90 -8.46 2.15
N PRO A 87 -11.06 -9.07 0.97
CA PRO A 87 -12.20 -8.80 0.09
C PRO A 87 -13.59 -9.11 0.68
N SER A 88 -13.69 -9.80 1.81
CA SER A 88 -14.96 -10.12 2.49
C SER A 88 -15.42 -9.06 3.49
N VAL A 89 -14.63 -7.99 3.71
CA VAL A 89 -14.96 -6.89 4.62
C VAL A 89 -14.85 -5.54 3.92
N LEU A 90 -15.48 -4.49 4.47
CA LEU A 90 -15.30 -3.13 3.97
C LEU A 90 -13.98 -2.53 4.50
N ILE A 91 -13.22 -1.86 3.64
CA ILE A 91 -12.02 -1.10 4.04
C ILE A 91 -12.45 0.10 4.89
N PRO A 92 -11.96 0.25 6.14
CA PRO A 92 -12.23 1.43 6.96
C PRO A 92 -11.81 2.73 6.25
N ARG A 93 -12.69 3.74 6.30
CA ARG A 93 -12.50 5.03 5.61
C ARG A 93 -12.19 6.13 6.62
N PRO A 94 -11.31 7.09 6.31
CA PRO A 94 -10.97 8.20 7.21
C PRO A 94 -12.20 8.94 7.74
N ASP A 95 -13.22 9.18 6.89
CA ASP A 95 -14.46 9.86 7.29
C ASP A 95 -15.20 9.14 8.44
N THR A 96 -15.02 7.83 8.58
CA THR A 96 -15.62 7.04 9.68
C THR A 96 -14.91 7.28 11.01
N GLU A 97 -13.70 7.85 11.02
CA GLU A 97 -13.02 8.26 12.27
C GLU A 97 -13.80 9.38 12.97
N ILE A 98 -14.49 10.25 12.23
CA ILE A 98 -15.37 11.29 12.80
C ILE A 98 -16.46 10.66 13.67
N LEU A 99 -17.04 9.54 13.23
CA LEU A 99 -18.05 8.83 14.01
C LEU A 99 -17.45 8.29 15.33
N VAL A 100 -16.24 7.74 15.27
CA VAL A 100 -15.52 7.26 16.46
C VAL A 100 -15.27 8.41 17.44
N GLU A 101 -14.78 9.55 16.94
CA GLU A 101 -14.54 10.76 17.73
C GLU A 101 -15.82 11.30 18.39
N CYS A 102 -16.94 11.35 17.66
CA CYS A 102 -18.23 11.79 18.21
C CYS A 102 -18.69 10.87 19.36
N VAL A 103 -18.55 9.56 19.19
CA VAL A 103 -18.95 8.58 20.22
C VAL A 103 -18.07 8.70 21.46
N ILE A 104 -16.75 8.80 21.29
CA ILE A 104 -15.82 9.02 22.41
C ILE A 104 -16.17 10.32 23.15
N SER A 105 -16.49 11.38 22.43
CA SER A 105 -16.87 12.67 23.01
C SER A 105 -18.18 12.61 23.81
N TYR A 106 -19.11 11.72 23.44
CA TYR A 106 -20.37 11.53 24.18
C TYR A 106 -20.21 10.71 25.46
N LEU A 107 -19.16 9.88 25.55
CA LEU A 107 -18.87 9.04 26.72
C LEU A 107 -18.07 9.78 27.81
N ASN A 108 -17.49 10.94 27.48
CA ASN A 108 -16.76 11.81 28.41
C ASN A 108 -17.65 12.92 28.97
#